data_AF-A0A359M4E1-F1
#
_entry.id   AF-A0A359M4E1-F1
#
_cell.length_a   1.000
_cell.length_b   1.000
_cell.length_c   1.000
_cell.angle_alpha   90.00
_cell.angle_beta   90.00
_cell.angle_gamma   90.00
#
_symmetry.space_group_name_H-M   'P 1'
#
loop_
_entity.id
_entity.type
_entity.pdbx_description
1 polymer ?
#
loop_
_entity_poly.entity_id
_entity_poly.type
_entity_poly.pdbx_seq_one_letter_code
_entity_poly.pdbx_strand_id
1 'polypeptide(L)'
;SLEGNLSGDPADRDVTVYLPPSYGREKSRRYPVIYLLHGFTDSDAKWFGRVKHWINAADVLNRAFAAGVPEMIVVMPNAYTRFGGSMYSKSPATGDWEEFVARELVAFVDGRYRTVARRESRGLAGHSMGGYGTLRIGMKYGDVFSSIYALNPCCLSANVTPPPGAAAPWLAKVEKIQPEEVEKA
;
A
#
# COMPACT_ATOMS: atom_id res chain seq x y z
N SER A 1 -6.59 4.90 15.29
CA SER A 1 -5.28 4.80 15.94
C SER A 1 -4.65 3.43 15.73
N LEU A 2 -3.33 3.43 15.51
CA LEU A 2 -2.48 2.23 15.50
C LEU A 2 -2.04 1.80 16.92
N GLU A 3 -2.23 2.66 17.92
CA GLU A 3 -1.91 2.38 19.32
C GLU A 3 -2.76 1.25 19.89
N GLY A 4 -2.17 0.48 20.81
CA GLY A 4 -2.88 -0.58 21.53
C GLY A 4 -3.29 -1.79 20.67
N ASN A 5 -2.69 -1.96 19.49
CA ASN A 5 -2.92 -3.14 18.67
C ASN A 5 -2.43 -4.42 19.38
N LEU A 6 -3.17 -5.52 19.23
CA LEU A 6 -2.88 -6.78 19.94
C LEU A 6 -1.60 -7.47 19.45
N SER A 7 -1.08 -7.11 18.28
CA SER A 7 0.17 -7.66 17.73
C SER A 7 1.41 -7.14 18.45
N GLY A 8 1.28 -6.05 19.21
CA GLY A 8 2.39 -5.37 19.87
C GLY A 8 3.32 -4.64 18.90
N ASP A 9 2.87 -4.38 17.67
CA ASP A 9 3.61 -3.54 16.73
C ASP A 9 3.64 -2.09 17.26
N PRO A 10 4.77 -1.35 17.14
CA PRO A 10 4.79 0.03 17.60
C PRO A 10 3.74 0.89 16.87
N ALA A 11 3.26 1.97 17.47
CA ALA A 11 2.37 2.90 16.78
C ALA A 11 3.16 3.92 15.94
N ASP A 12 4.39 4.23 16.35
CA ASP A 12 5.32 5.06 15.60
C ASP A 12 5.77 4.31 14.34
N ARG A 13 5.38 4.83 13.17
CA ARG A 13 5.68 4.23 11.87
C ARG A 13 6.66 5.11 11.10
N ASP A 14 7.64 4.46 10.46
CA ASP A 14 8.44 5.15 9.45
C ASP A 14 7.58 5.50 8.24
N VAL A 15 7.84 6.67 7.66
CA VAL A 15 7.20 7.14 6.44
C VAL A 15 8.26 7.75 5.54
N THR A 16 8.34 7.27 4.30
CA THR A 16 9.16 7.94 3.30
C THR A 16 8.33 8.98 2.55
N VAL A 17 8.82 10.22 2.53
CA VAL A 17 8.28 11.31 1.71
C VAL A 17 9.31 11.68 0.65
N TYR A 18 9.00 11.38 -0.60
CA TYR A 18 9.78 11.80 -1.75
C TYR A 18 9.30 13.17 -2.23
N LEU A 19 10.25 14.09 -2.39
CA LEU A 19 10.02 15.46 -2.83
C LEU A 19 10.51 15.64 -4.27
N PRO A 20 9.71 16.25 -5.16
CA PRO A 20 10.08 16.39 -6.55
C PRO A 20 11.27 17.36 -6.73
N PRO A 21 12.03 17.25 -7.84
CA PRO A 21 13.24 18.06 -8.07
C PRO A 21 13.05 19.58 -7.91
N SER A 22 11.90 20.13 -8.29
CA SER A 22 11.66 21.58 -8.11
C SER A 22 11.38 21.99 -6.67
N TYR A 23 11.02 21.07 -5.76
CA TYR A 23 10.53 21.40 -4.42
C TYR A 23 11.49 22.31 -3.65
N GLY A 24 12.80 22.05 -3.75
CA GLY A 24 13.82 22.85 -3.08
C GLY A 24 13.97 24.27 -3.63
N ARG A 25 13.65 24.49 -4.92
CA ARG A 25 13.86 25.78 -5.62
C ARG A 25 12.58 26.62 -5.69
N GLU A 26 11.44 25.98 -5.92
CA GLU A 26 10.14 26.64 -6.07
C GLU A 26 9.42 26.76 -4.72
N LYS A 27 9.83 27.74 -3.91
CA LYS A 27 9.39 27.88 -2.52
C LYS A 27 7.89 28.18 -2.34
N SER A 28 7.24 28.77 -3.34
CA SER A 28 5.81 29.10 -3.31
C SER A 28 4.92 28.04 -3.96
N ARG A 29 5.50 27.13 -4.76
CA ARG A 29 4.73 26.09 -5.44
C ARG A 29 4.22 25.05 -4.45
N ARG A 30 2.97 24.65 -4.69
CA ARG A 30 2.31 23.53 -4.01
C ARG A 30 2.14 22.37 -4.99
N TYR A 31 2.17 21.15 -4.46
CA TYR A 31 2.22 19.92 -5.25
C TYR A 31 1.02 19.01 -4.94
N PRO A 32 0.49 18.29 -5.94
CA PRO A 32 -0.39 17.16 -5.68
C PRO A 32 0.38 16.05 -4.93
N VAL A 33 -0.34 15.15 -4.28
CA VAL A 33 0.24 14.09 -3.46
C VAL A 33 -0.30 12.74 -3.88
N ILE A 34 0.60 11.76 -4.07
CA ILE A 34 0.24 10.35 -4.19
C ILE A 34 0.68 9.62 -2.92
N TYR A 35 -0.26 8.93 -2.28
CA TYR A 35 0.03 7.97 -1.21
C TYR A 35 0.22 6.61 -1.86
N LEU A 36 1.44 6.07 -1.78
CA LEU A 36 1.85 4.83 -2.43
C LEU A 36 2.02 3.72 -1.37
N LEU A 37 1.24 2.65 -1.51
CA LEU A 37 1.16 1.56 -0.55
C LEU A 37 1.99 0.34 -1.03
N HIS A 38 2.95 -0.10 -0.23
CA HIS A 38 3.81 -1.25 -0.54
C HIS A 38 3.11 -2.60 -0.32
N GLY A 39 3.72 -3.66 -0.87
CA GLY A 39 3.22 -5.04 -0.81
C GLY A 39 3.48 -5.76 0.52
N PHE A 40 2.95 -6.99 0.63
CA PHE A 40 3.20 -7.86 1.78
C PHE A 40 4.69 -8.24 1.84
N THR A 41 5.25 -8.31 3.03
CA THR A 41 6.69 -8.49 3.35
C THR A 41 7.64 -7.39 2.83
N ASP A 42 7.07 -6.31 2.30
CA ASP A 42 7.81 -5.19 1.74
C ASP A 42 7.92 -4.02 2.74
N SER A 43 8.62 -2.95 2.37
CA SER A 43 8.69 -1.74 3.19
C SER A 43 9.04 -0.50 2.36
N ASP A 44 8.85 0.68 2.94
CA ASP A 44 9.26 1.95 2.34
C ASP A 44 10.77 1.98 2.02
N ALA A 45 11.60 1.44 2.92
CA ALA A 45 13.04 1.35 2.75
C ALA A 45 13.46 0.53 1.53
N LYS A 46 12.73 -0.56 1.22
CA LYS A 46 12.97 -1.38 0.01
C LYS A 46 12.59 -0.61 -1.25
N TRP A 47 11.43 0.04 -1.26
CA TRP A 47 10.95 0.81 -2.41
C TRP A 47 11.82 2.03 -2.73
N PHE A 48 12.41 2.66 -1.73
CA PHE A 48 13.24 3.86 -1.91
C PHE A 48 14.75 3.60 -1.81
N GLY A 49 15.17 2.36 -2.08
CA GLY A 49 16.58 2.03 -2.34
C GLY A 49 17.50 2.04 -1.11
N ARG A 50 16.95 2.11 0.12
CA ARG A 50 17.73 1.89 1.35
C ARG A 50 18.06 0.40 1.55
N VAL A 51 17.29 -0.48 0.93
CA VAL A 51 17.53 -1.93 0.86
C VAL A 51 17.41 -2.36 -0.60
N LYS A 52 18.32 -3.24 -1.07
CA LYS A 52 18.28 -3.77 -2.43
C LYS A 52 16.92 -4.43 -2.70
N HIS A 53 16.28 -4.00 -3.78
CA HIS A 53 14.95 -4.47 -4.17
C HIS A 53 14.81 -4.46 -5.70
N TRP A 54 13.75 -5.06 -6.23
CA TRP A 54 13.51 -5.13 -7.68
C TRP A 54 13.07 -3.78 -8.27
N ILE A 55 12.64 -2.84 -7.43
CA ILE A 55 12.23 -1.49 -7.80
C ILE A 55 12.96 -0.44 -6.95
N ASN A 56 13.25 0.70 -7.56
CA ASN A 56 13.62 1.93 -6.87
C ASN A 56 12.66 3.05 -7.33
N ALA A 57 11.73 3.42 -6.46
CA ALA A 57 10.70 4.41 -6.72
C ALA A 57 11.30 5.80 -7.00
N ALA A 58 12.39 6.18 -6.35
CA ALA A 58 13.04 7.46 -6.59
C ALA A 58 13.56 7.56 -8.03
N ASP A 59 14.19 6.49 -8.54
CA ASP A 59 14.69 6.46 -9.92
C ASP A 59 13.55 6.51 -10.95
N VAL A 60 12.46 5.78 -10.67
CA VAL A 60 11.25 5.78 -11.52
C VAL A 60 10.63 7.18 -11.57
N LEU A 61 10.46 7.82 -10.42
CA LEU A 61 9.88 9.16 -10.31
C LEU A 61 10.77 10.21 -10.99
N ASN A 62 12.08 10.18 -10.75
CA ASN A 62 13.05 11.07 -11.41
C ASN A 62 12.96 10.97 -12.94
N ARG A 63 12.92 9.75 -13.48
CA ARG A 63 12.77 9.52 -14.93
C ARG A 63 11.42 10.03 -15.46
N ALA A 64 10.34 9.79 -14.72
CA ALA A 64 9.00 10.26 -15.09
C ALA A 64 8.93 11.80 -15.15
N PHE A 65 9.47 12.49 -14.15
CA PHE A 65 9.50 13.96 -14.16
C PHE A 65 10.40 14.52 -15.27
N ALA A 66 11.55 13.88 -15.53
CA ALA A 66 12.40 14.24 -16.67
C ALA A 66 11.70 14.02 -18.02
N ALA A 67 10.76 13.08 -18.10
CA ALA A 67 9.93 12.83 -19.28
C ALA A 67 8.69 13.73 -19.37
N GLY A 68 8.52 14.70 -18.47
CA GLY A 68 7.44 15.68 -18.52
C GLY A 68 6.17 15.30 -17.74
N VAL A 69 6.17 14.20 -16.98
CA VAL A 69 5.08 13.94 -16.02
C VAL A 69 5.04 15.08 -14.99
N PRO A 70 3.86 15.66 -14.68
CA PRO A 70 3.76 16.72 -13.70
C PRO A 70 4.34 16.30 -12.34
N GLU A 71 5.16 17.16 -11.76
CA GLU A 71 5.79 16.88 -10.46
C GLU A 71 4.77 16.79 -9.32
N MET A 72 5.02 15.85 -8.41
CA MET A 72 4.16 15.53 -7.28
C MET A 72 4.99 15.06 -6.07
N ILE A 73 4.41 15.17 -4.89
CA ILE A 73 4.95 14.54 -3.67
C ILE A 73 4.47 13.09 -3.63
N VAL A 74 5.36 12.16 -3.28
CA VAL A 74 4.99 10.75 -3.07
C VAL A 74 5.26 10.37 -1.63
N VAL A 75 4.25 9.82 -0.96
CA VAL A 75 4.28 9.43 0.45
C VAL A 75 4.06 7.94 0.55
N MET A 76 4.95 7.23 1.23
CA MET A 76 4.84 5.80 1.46
C MET A 76 4.97 5.49 2.96
N PRO A 77 3.88 5.12 3.64
CA PRO A 77 3.97 4.61 5.00
C PRO A 77 4.59 3.22 5.01
N ASN A 78 5.43 2.94 6.00
CA ASN A 78 5.89 1.59 6.29
C ASN A 78 4.78 0.83 7.04
N ALA A 79 4.04 0.03 6.30
CA ALA A 79 2.98 -0.85 6.77
C ALA A 79 3.45 -2.28 7.07
N TYR A 80 4.76 -2.50 7.20
CA TYR A 80 5.32 -3.74 7.70
C TYR A 80 4.94 -3.92 9.18
N THR A 81 4.44 -5.11 9.51
CA THR A 81 4.03 -5.50 10.86
C THR A 81 4.71 -6.81 11.24
N ARG A 82 4.54 -7.26 12.48
CA ARG A 82 4.97 -8.59 12.95
C ARG A 82 4.51 -9.74 12.04
N PHE A 83 3.37 -9.57 11.37
CA PHE A 83 2.82 -10.57 10.44
C PHE A 83 3.26 -10.37 8.98
N GLY A 84 4.23 -9.50 8.72
CA GLY A 84 4.74 -9.19 7.38
C GLY A 84 3.95 -8.11 6.64
N GLY A 85 2.85 -7.61 7.19
CA GLY A 85 2.06 -6.55 6.57
C GLY A 85 0.72 -6.33 7.26
N SER A 86 0.23 -5.09 7.22
CA SER A 86 -1.02 -4.70 7.90
C SER A 86 -2.31 -5.04 7.14
N MET A 87 -2.18 -5.44 5.87
CA MET A 87 -3.29 -5.50 4.91
C MET A 87 -4.06 -4.18 4.76
N TYR A 88 -3.50 -3.06 5.21
CA TYR A 88 -4.14 -1.73 5.19
C TYR A 88 -5.60 -1.76 5.66
N SER A 89 -5.84 -2.56 6.71
CA SER A 89 -7.17 -2.88 7.21
C SER A 89 -7.32 -2.40 8.65
N LYS A 90 -8.53 -1.98 9.01
CA LYS A 90 -8.90 -1.77 10.40
C LYS A 90 -9.05 -3.11 11.12
N SER A 91 -8.21 -3.37 12.11
CA SER A 91 -8.26 -4.58 12.92
C SER A 91 -7.78 -4.32 14.35
N PRO A 92 -8.39 -4.93 15.39
CA PRO A 92 -7.81 -4.93 16.73
C PRO A 92 -6.42 -5.56 16.78
N ALA A 93 -6.12 -6.49 15.86
CA ALA A 93 -4.83 -7.15 15.82
C ALA A 93 -3.71 -6.20 15.40
N THR A 94 -3.86 -5.50 14.28
CA THR A 94 -2.78 -4.70 13.65
C THR A 94 -2.98 -3.19 13.73
N GLY A 95 -4.09 -2.72 14.30
CA GLY A 95 -4.44 -1.31 14.40
C GLY A 95 -5.35 -0.81 13.27
N ASP A 96 -5.75 0.46 13.36
CA ASP A 96 -6.59 1.12 12.35
C ASP A 96 -5.77 1.73 11.21
N TRP A 97 -5.29 0.89 10.30
CA TRP A 97 -4.49 1.32 9.15
C TRP A 97 -5.29 2.09 8.10
N GLU A 98 -6.62 1.95 8.11
CA GLU A 98 -7.49 2.72 7.21
C GLU A 98 -7.50 4.19 7.63
N GLU A 99 -7.78 4.45 8.90
CA GLU A 99 -7.80 5.81 9.47
C GLU A 99 -6.40 6.44 9.44
N PHE A 100 -5.36 5.67 9.78
CA PHE A 100 -3.98 6.14 9.74
C PHE A 100 -3.61 6.68 8.36
N VAL A 101 -3.86 5.92 7.29
CA VAL A 101 -3.53 6.35 5.92
C VAL A 101 -4.43 7.48 5.45
N ALA A 102 -5.74 7.38 5.68
CA ALA A 102 -6.72 8.30 5.08
C ALA A 102 -6.80 9.66 5.80
N ARG A 103 -6.52 9.71 7.10
CA ARG A 103 -6.74 10.93 7.91
C ARG A 103 -5.46 11.36 8.60
N GLU A 104 -4.88 10.52 9.44
CA GLU A 104 -3.76 10.89 10.30
C GLU A 104 -2.52 11.27 9.47
N LEU A 105 -2.13 10.40 8.53
CA LEU A 105 -1.00 10.63 7.64
C LEU A 105 -1.25 11.79 6.67
N VAL A 106 -2.47 11.92 6.16
CA VAL A 106 -2.85 13.04 5.27
C VAL A 106 -2.72 14.37 5.99
N ALA A 107 -3.26 14.48 7.20
CA ALA A 107 -3.17 15.68 8.01
C ALA A 107 -1.71 16.04 8.33
N PHE A 108 -0.89 15.03 8.68
CA PHE A 108 0.54 15.22 8.93
C PHE A 108 1.27 15.78 7.71
N VAL A 109 1.03 15.19 6.53
CA VAL A 109 1.70 15.61 5.29
C VAL A 109 1.26 17.01 4.86
N ASP A 110 -0.04 17.30 4.90
CA ASP A 110 -0.58 18.60 4.52
C ASP A 110 -0.14 19.72 5.49
N GLY A 111 0.05 19.41 6.77
CA GLY A 111 0.56 20.34 7.77
C GLY A 111 2.07 20.64 7.67
N ARG A 112 2.85 19.76 7.03
CA ARG A 112 4.32 19.84 7.01
C ARG A 112 4.91 20.15 5.64
N TYR A 113 4.24 19.78 4.56
CA TYR A 113 4.73 19.93 3.19
C TYR A 113 3.87 20.90 2.37
N ARG A 114 4.42 21.43 1.27
CA ARG A 114 3.69 22.32 0.35
C ARG A 114 2.76 21.51 -0.55
N THR A 115 1.68 20.99 0.01
CA THR A 115 0.68 20.23 -0.74
C THR A 115 -0.41 21.15 -1.27
N VAL A 116 -1.10 20.69 -2.33
CA VAL A 116 -2.43 21.18 -2.71
C VAL A 116 -3.45 20.34 -1.93
N ALA A 117 -3.81 20.80 -0.73
CA ALA A 117 -4.60 20.06 0.26
C ALA A 117 -6.10 19.97 -0.08
N ARG A 118 -6.44 19.35 -1.21
CA ARG A 118 -7.82 19.04 -1.64
C ARG A 118 -7.87 17.65 -2.26
N ARG A 119 -9.02 16.97 -2.17
CA ARG A 119 -9.15 15.58 -2.61
C ARG A 119 -8.82 15.40 -4.09
N GLU A 120 -9.15 16.37 -4.95
CA GLU A 120 -8.89 16.35 -6.40
C GLU A 120 -7.40 16.41 -6.74
N SER A 121 -6.54 16.72 -5.76
CA SER A 121 -5.08 16.72 -5.89
C SER A 121 -4.42 15.62 -5.06
N ARG A 122 -5.22 14.62 -4.64
CA ARG A 122 -4.78 13.52 -3.81
C ARG A 122 -5.10 12.16 -4.45
N GLY A 123 -4.04 11.42 -4.77
CA GLY A 123 -4.13 10.07 -5.30
C GLY A 123 -3.75 9.01 -4.26
N LEU A 124 -4.31 7.82 -4.42
CA LEU A 124 -3.93 6.62 -3.67
C LEU A 124 -3.55 5.51 -4.64
N ALA A 125 -2.38 4.92 -4.48
CA ALA A 125 -1.91 3.83 -5.32
C ALA A 125 -1.21 2.76 -4.49
N GLY A 126 -1.10 1.54 -5.02
CA GLY A 126 -0.38 0.50 -4.31
C GLY A 126 -0.26 -0.83 -5.02
N HIS A 127 0.74 -1.60 -4.63
CA HIS A 127 1.09 -2.89 -5.25
C HIS A 127 0.74 -4.08 -4.34
N SER A 128 0.11 -5.13 -4.88
CA SER A 128 -0.19 -6.37 -4.16
C SER A 128 -1.06 -6.12 -2.91
N MET A 129 -0.56 -6.32 -1.69
CA MET A 129 -1.21 -5.89 -0.45
C MET A 129 -1.58 -4.40 -0.47
N GLY A 130 -0.71 -3.55 -1.02
CA GLY A 130 -1.01 -2.13 -1.20
C GLY A 130 -2.09 -1.88 -2.24
N GLY A 131 -2.23 -2.74 -3.24
CA GLY A 131 -3.33 -2.68 -4.20
C GLY A 131 -4.67 -3.02 -3.53
N TYR A 132 -4.68 -4.04 -2.67
CA TYR A 132 -5.81 -4.33 -1.78
C TYR A 132 -6.18 -3.13 -0.91
N GLY A 133 -5.17 -2.54 -0.24
CA GLY A 133 -5.34 -1.34 0.59
C GLY A 133 -5.87 -0.14 -0.20
N THR A 134 -5.40 0.04 -1.43
CA THR A 134 -5.83 1.13 -2.32
C THR A 134 -7.31 1.03 -2.63
N LEU A 135 -7.81 -0.16 -2.97
CA LEU A 135 -9.23 -0.37 -3.22
C LEU A 135 -10.04 -0.21 -1.93
N ARG A 136 -9.61 -0.84 -0.83
CA ARG A 136 -10.30 -0.82 0.45
C ARG A 136 -10.46 0.60 1.02
N ILE A 137 -9.37 1.35 1.08
CA ILE A 137 -9.35 2.72 1.61
C ILE A 137 -9.97 3.68 0.59
N GLY A 138 -9.58 3.59 -0.69
CA GLY A 138 -10.07 4.48 -1.73
C GLY A 138 -11.59 4.48 -1.89
N MET A 139 -12.24 3.31 -1.78
CA MET A 139 -13.69 3.20 -1.85
C MET A 139 -14.41 3.73 -0.60
N LYS A 140 -13.79 3.64 0.58
CA LYS A 140 -14.38 4.11 1.84
C LYS A 140 -14.16 5.61 2.09
N TYR A 141 -13.03 6.14 1.65
CA TYR A 141 -12.59 7.52 1.90
C TYR A 141 -12.55 8.33 0.60
N GLY A 142 -13.61 8.25 -0.19
CA GLY A 142 -13.73 8.98 -1.47
C GLY A 142 -13.82 10.51 -1.31
N ASP A 143 -14.08 10.99 -0.09
CA ASP A 143 -13.96 12.40 0.29
C ASP A 143 -12.50 12.83 0.50
N VAL A 144 -11.57 11.90 0.69
CA VAL A 144 -10.13 12.16 0.85
C VAL A 144 -9.37 12.02 -0.47
N PHE A 145 -9.66 10.96 -1.23
CA PHE A 145 -8.94 10.60 -2.46
C PHE A 145 -9.86 10.69 -3.66
N SER A 146 -9.46 11.42 -4.72
CA SER A 146 -10.23 11.50 -5.96
C SER A 146 -9.83 10.47 -7.01
N SER A 147 -8.63 9.91 -6.88
CA SER A 147 -8.01 9.06 -7.90
C SER A 147 -7.34 7.87 -7.24
N ILE A 148 -7.64 6.67 -7.72
CA ILE A 148 -7.04 5.43 -7.20
C ILE A 148 -6.40 4.61 -8.30
N TYR A 149 -5.28 3.95 -8.01
CA TYR A 149 -4.62 3.02 -8.93
C TYR A 149 -4.10 1.78 -8.21
N ALA A 150 -4.80 0.65 -8.40
CA ALA A 150 -4.46 -0.61 -7.77
C ALA A 150 -3.59 -1.47 -8.71
N LEU A 151 -2.33 -1.70 -8.34
CA LEU A 151 -1.39 -2.51 -9.10
C LEU A 151 -1.38 -3.95 -8.59
N ASN A 152 -1.81 -4.91 -9.42
CA ASN A 152 -1.84 -6.35 -9.10
C ASN A 152 -2.39 -6.66 -7.68
N PRO A 153 -3.59 -6.16 -7.32
CA PRO A 153 -4.11 -6.28 -5.96
C PRO A 153 -4.33 -7.74 -5.54
N CYS A 154 -3.91 -8.10 -4.33
CA CYS A 154 -4.17 -9.41 -3.75
C CYS A 154 -5.52 -9.44 -2.99
N CYS A 155 -5.94 -10.63 -2.54
CA CYS A 155 -7.02 -10.79 -1.55
C CYS A 155 -8.35 -10.12 -1.92
N LEU A 156 -8.62 -9.94 -3.23
CA LEU A 156 -9.87 -9.34 -3.74
C LEU A 156 -11.01 -10.33 -3.92
N SER A 157 -10.74 -11.62 -3.75
CA SER A 157 -11.80 -12.62 -3.76
C SER A 157 -12.81 -12.25 -2.68
N ALA A 158 -14.02 -11.88 -3.09
CA ALA A 158 -15.18 -12.11 -2.25
C ALA A 158 -15.12 -13.60 -1.86
N ASN A 159 -15.43 -13.96 -0.62
CA ASN A 159 -15.55 -15.36 -0.21
C ASN A 159 -16.61 -16.06 -1.09
N VAL A 160 -16.25 -16.43 -2.31
CA VAL A 160 -16.81 -17.56 -3.02
C VAL A 160 -16.18 -18.75 -2.34
N THR A 161 -16.79 -19.19 -1.24
CA THR A 161 -16.89 -20.62 -1.07
C THR A 161 -17.38 -21.14 -2.42
N PRO A 162 -16.59 -21.91 -3.18
CA PRO A 162 -17.12 -22.49 -4.40
C PRO A 162 -18.39 -23.23 -3.99
N PRO A 163 -19.51 -23.07 -4.72
CA PRO A 163 -20.68 -23.89 -4.44
C PRO A 163 -20.22 -25.36 -4.41
N PRO A 164 -20.76 -26.19 -3.50
CA PRO A 164 -20.36 -27.59 -3.41
C PRO A 164 -20.39 -28.23 -4.82
N GLY A 165 -19.24 -28.73 -5.28
CA GLY A 165 -19.09 -29.33 -6.62
C GLY A 165 -18.40 -28.47 -7.69
N ALA A 166 -18.08 -27.20 -7.43
CA ALA A 166 -17.35 -26.34 -8.38
C ALA A 166 -15.83 -26.49 -8.29
N ALA A 167 -15.32 -27.72 -8.19
CA ALA A 167 -13.90 -27.96 -8.36
C ALA A 167 -13.53 -27.63 -9.81
N ALA A 168 -12.52 -26.79 -10.00
CA ALA A 168 -11.99 -26.50 -11.33
C ALA A 168 -11.57 -27.82 -12.02
N PRO A 169 -11.80 -28.01 -13.32
CA PRO A 169 -11.58 -29.30 -14.01
C PRO A 169 -10.15 -29.87 -13.86
N TRP A 170 -9.17 -29.02 -13.55
CA TRP A 170 -7.80 -29.43 -13.30
C TRP A 170 -7.59 -30.08 -11.93
N LEU A 171 -8.43 -29.82 -10.92
CA LEU A 171 -8.37 -30.49 -9.62
C LEU A 171 -8.68 -31.99 -9.73
N ALA A 172 -9.47 -32.41 -10.73
CA ALA A 172 -9.67 -33.83 -11.04
C ALA A 172 -8.41 -34.52 -11.58
N LYS A 173 -7.36 -33.77 -11.92
CA LYS A 173 -6.04 -34.27 -12.36
C LYS A 173 -4.98 -34.18 -11.26
N VAL A 174 -5.33 -33.69 -10.08
CA VAL A 174 -4.43 -33.63 -8.93
C VAL A 174 -4.80 -34.79 -8.00
N GLU A 175 -3.97 -35.82 -8.01
CA GLU A 175 -4.08 -36.89 -7.03
C GLU A 175 -3.48 -36.40 -5.71
N LYS A 176 -4.30 -36.42 -4.65
CA LYS A 176 -3.81 -36.13 -3.31
C LYS A 176 -3.34 -37.45 -2.71
N ILE A 177 -2.03 -37.63 -2.64
CA ILE A 177 -1.43 -38.76 -1.92
C ILE A 177 -1.44 -38.41 -0.43
N GLN A 178 -1.95 -39.31 0.39
CA GLN A 178 -1.92 -39.15 1.84
C GLN A 178 -0.57 -39.61 2.41
N PRO A 179 -0.11 -39.03 3.54
CA PRO A 179 1.17 -39.41 4.16
C PRO A 179 1.28 -40.92 4.42
N GLU A 180 0.19 -41.57 4.84
CA GLU A 180 0.12 -43.02 5.06
C GLU A 180 0.29 -43.89 3.80
N GLU A 181 0.08 -43.34 2.60
CA GLU A 181 0.32 -44.03 1.33
C GLU A 181 1.80 -43.95 0.93
N VAL A 182 2.49 -42.88 1.33
CA VAL A 182 3.94 -42.73 1.14
C VAL A 182 4.70 -43.64 2.10
N GLU A 183 4.21 -43.85 3.32
CA GLU A 183 4.83 -44.77 4.29
C GLU A 183 4.69 -46.25 3.92
N LYS A 184 3.75 -46.59 3.04
CA LYS A 184 3.50 -47.97 2.58
C LYS A 184 4.18 -48.30 1.24
N ALA A 185 4.82 -47.33 0.60
CA ALA A 185 5.55 -47.49 -0.65
C ALA A 185 7.05 -47.74 -0.40
#